data_AF-A0A067BNR5-F1
#
_entry.id   AF-A0A067BNR5-F1
#
_cell.length_a   1.000
_cell.length_b   1.000
_cell.length_c   1.000
_cell.angle_alpha   90.00
_cell.angle_beta   90.00
_cell.angle_gamma   90.00
#
_symmetry.space_group_name_H-M   'P 1'
#
loop_
_entity.id
_entity.type
_entity.pdbx_description
1 polymer ?
#
loop_
_entity_poly.entity_id
_entity_poly.type
_entity_poly.pdbx_seq_one_letter_code
_entity_poly.pdbx_strand_id
1 'polypeptide(L)'
;MCEVLLSVDGRRLPPVRDKKVFQQENGPQSPPAATIPAKFLCPINRSLMLEPMYSAETELTYEHQAIVHVVQDGAGVCPVTQRSVDLHKLVLNTKLQHEIRAFQTRQAEDDAVLAP
;
A
#
# COMPACT_ATOMS: atom_id res chain seq x y z
N MET A 1 63.09 -18.59 -23.67
CA MET A 1 62.03 -17.64 -24.10
C MET A 1 61.67 -16.84 -22.87
N CYS A 2 62.15 -15.60 -22.71
CA CYS A 2 61.59 -14.36 -23.28
C CYS A 2 60.09 -14.23 -22.91
N GLU A 3 59.57 -13.15 -22.34
CA GLU A 3 60.03 -11.76 -22.32
C GLU A 3 59.33 -10.99 -21.19
N VAL A 4 59.81 -9.77 -20.96
CA VAL A 4 59.56 -8.87 -19.84
C VAL A 4 58.65 -7.72 -20.31
N LEU A 5 58.22 -6.84 -19.37
CA LEU A 5 57.71 -5.46 -19.52
C LEU A 5 56.17 -5.33 -19.71
N LEU A 6 55.43 -4.33 -19.22
CA LEU A 6 55.59 -3.18 -18.32
C LEU A 6 54.17 -2.65 -18.01
N SER A 7 54.00 -2.05 -16.82
CA SER A 7 53.01 -1.06 -16.33
C SER A 7 51.76 -0.64 -17.15
N VAL A 8 50.64 -0.34 -16.45
CA VAL A 8 50.03 1.02 -16.32
C VAL A 8 48.70 0.96 -15.53
N ASP A 9 48.55 1.92 -14.61
CA ASP A 9 47.35 2.27 -13.82
C ASP A 9 46.11 2.53 -14.70
N GLY A 10 44.93 2.08 -14.25
CA GLY A 10 43.70 2.32 -14.99
C GLY A 10 42.44 1.95 -14.23
N ARG A 11 41.95 2.89 -13.41
CA ARG A 11 40.60 2.87 -12.83
C ARG A 11 39.57 2.39 -13.86
N ARG A 12 38.79 1.36 -13.52
CA ARG A 12 37.41 1.23 -14.00
C ARG A 12 36.58 0.47 -12.98
N LEU A 13 35.69 1.23 -12.34
CA LEU A 13 34.57 0.72 -11.57
C LEU A 13 33.81 -0.32 -12.41
N PRO A 14 33.41 -1.48 -11.85
CA PRO A 14 32.45 -2.32 -12.53
C PRO A 14 31.11 -1.58 -12.65
N PRO A 15 30.44 -1.66 -13.81
CA PRO A 15 29.14 -1.05 -14.00
C PRO A 15 28.11 -1.66 -13.05
N VAL A 16 27.25 -0.77 -12.58
CA VAL A 16 26.05 -0.95 -11.73
C VAL A 16 25.42 -2.34 -11.87
N ARG A 17 25.28 -3.04 -10.73
CA ARG A 17 24.40 -4.20 -10.58
C ARG A 17 22.94 -3.74 -10.67
N ASP A 18 22.44 -3.54 -11.88
CA ASP A 18 21.01 -3.53 -12.15
C ASP A 18 20.52 -4.98 -12.19
N LYS A 19 20.15 -5.51 -11.02
CA LYS A 19 19.41 -6.78 -10.90
C LYS A 19 18.36 -6.66 -9.79
N LYS A 20 17.19 -6.16 -10.18
CA LYS A 20 15.83 -6.51 -9.72
C LYS A 20 14.88 -5.59 -10.50
N VAL A 21 14.75 -5.75 -11.82
CA VAL A 21 13.75 -6.66 -12.43
C VAL A 21 12.60 -6.95 -11.46
N PHE A 22 11.68 -6.00 -11.42
CA PHE A 22 10.26 -6.22 -11.69
C PHE A 22 9.79 -7.67 -11.54
N GLN A 23 9.25 -8.01 -10.37
CA GLN A 23 8.38 -9.17 -10.23
C GLN A 23 6.95 -8.71 -10.50
N GLN A 24 6.57 -8.83 -11.76
CA GLN A 24 5.21 -9.03 -12.20
C GLN A 24 5.20 -10.41 -12.86
N GLU A 25 4.60 -11.42 -12.22
CA GLU A 25 3.82 -12.47 -12.89
C GLU A 25 3.20 -13.47 -11.87
N ASN A 26 1.87 -13.50 -11.90
CA ASN A 26 0.96 -14.63 -11.76
C ASN A 26 1.54 -15.99 -11.31
N GLY A 27 1.16 -16.43 -10.11
CA GLY A 27 1.12 -17.85 -9.73
C GLY A 27 -0.34 -18.32 -9.59
N PRO A 28 -0.67 -19.60 -9.86
CA PRO A 28 -2.01 -20.15 -9.61
C PRO A 28 -2.16 -20.34 -8.09
N GLN A 29 -2.41 -19.25 -7.38
CA GLN A 29 -2.76 -19.32 -5.97
C GLN A 29 -4.20 -19.79 -5.87
N SER A 30 -4.35 -20.97 -5.25
CA SER A 30 -5.56 -21.57 -4.69
C SER A 30 -6.67 -20.54 -4.43
N PRO A 31 -7.97 -20.84 -4.68
CA PRO A 31 -9.04 -19.86 -4.55
C PRO A 31 -8.96 -19.27 -3.14
N PRO A 32 -8.50 -18.02 -2.98
CA PRO A 32 -8.18 -17.55 -1.66
C PRO A 32 -9.50 -17.15 -1.03
N ALA A 33 -9.77 -17.71 0.15
CA ALA A 33 -10.75 -17.20 1.11
C ALA A 33 -10.80 -15.68 0.97
N ALA A 34 -11.97 -15.19 0.60
CA ALA A 34 -12.16 -13.93 -0.10
C ALA A 34 -11.16 -12.82 0.25
N THR A 35 -10.22 -12.60 -0.65
CA THR A 35 -9.17 -11.61 -0.45
C THR A 35 -9.76 -10.21 -0.56
N ILE A 36 -9.70 -9.44 0.52
CA ILE A 36 -10.14 -8.04 0.55
C ILE A 36 -9.38 -7.25 -0.53
N PRO A 37 -10.08 -6.58 -1.47
CA PRO A 37 -9.43 -5.72 -2.46
C PRO A 37 -8.57 -4.63 -1.82
N ALA A 38 -7.36 -4.42 -2.34
CA ALA A 38 -6.41 -3.42 -1.82
C ALA A 38 -6.99 -1.99 -1.80
N LYS A 39 -7.91 -1.66 -2.71
CA LYS A 39 -8.64 -0.38 -2.73
C LYS A 39 -9.53 -0.13 -1.50
N PHE A 40 -9.86 -1.17 -0.75
CA PHE A 40 -10.64 -1.09 0.49
C PHE A 40 -9.77 -0.97 1.73
N LEU A 41 -8.46 -1.16 1.59
CA LEU A 41 -7.51 -1.07 2.68
C LEU A 41 -7.01 0.35 2.83
N CYS A 42 -6.96 0.83 4.07
CA CYS A 42 -6.37 2.12 4.39
C CYS A 42 -4.84 2.05 4.21
N PRO A 43 -4.21 3.05 3.58
CA PRO A 43 -2.79 3.03 3.30
C PRO A 43 -1.92 3.19 4.56
N ILE A 44 -2.49 3.63 5.70
CA ILE A 44 -1.78 3.81 6.98
C ILE A 44 -1.70 2.49 7.75
N ASN A 45 -2.85 1.89 8.06
CA ASN A 45 -2.93 0.70 8.92
C ASN A 45 -3.10 -0.62 8.14
N ARG A 46 -3.32 -0.54 6.82
CA ARG A 46 -3.61 -1.69 5.93
C ARG A 46 -4.84 -2.49 6.36
N SER A 47 -5.74 -1.88 7.12
CA SER A 47 -7.01 -2.45 7.53
C SER A 47 -8.14 -2.00 6.61
N LEU A 48 -9.18 -2.82 6.52
CA LEU A 48 -10.38 -2.49 5.77
C LEU A 48 -11.03 -1.22 6.34
N MET A 49 -11.36 -0.28 5.46
CA MET A 49 -11.94 1.02 5.84
C MET A 49 -13.42 0.90 6.18
N LEU A 50 -13.83 1.35 7.36
CA LEU A 50 -15.22 1.51 7.76
C LEU A 50 -15.72 2.93 7.42
N GLU A 51 -14.86 3.92 7.65
CA GLU A 51 -15.10 5.33 7.33
C GLU A 51 -14.00 5.83 6.40
N PRO A 52 -14.14 5.56 5.08
CA PRO A 52 -13.15 5.99 4.10
C PRO A 52 -13.22 7.51 3.90
N MET A 53 -12.26 8.25 4.46
CA MET A 53 -12.10 9.69 4.38
C MET A 53 -11.11 10.07 3.28
N TYR A 54 -11.59 10.74 2.24
CA TYR A 54 -10.78 11.26 1.15
C TYR A 54 -10.11 12.58 1.51
N SER A 55 -8.82 12.68 1.26
CA SER A 55 -8.04 13.91 1.37
C SER A 55 -7.67 14.41 -0.02
N ALA A 56 -8.13 15.61 -0.39
CA ALA A 56 -7.74 16.24 -1.65
C ALA A 56 -6.25 16.64 -1.69
N GLU A 57 -5.58 16.79 -0.54
CA GLU A 57 -4.18 17.23 -0.45
C GLU A 57 -3.18 16.11 -0.76
N THR A 58 -3.58 14.89 -0.43
CA THR A 58 -2.81 13.67 -0.67
C THR A 58 -3.38 12.81 -1.78
N GLU A 59 -4.59 13.14 -2.25
CA GLU A 59 -5.36 12.38 -3.25
C GLU A 59 -5.60 10.91 -2.84
N LEU A 60 -5.58 10.65 -1.53
CA LEU A 60 -5.73 9.32 -0.95
C LEU A 60 -6.97 9.26 -0.06
N THR A 61 -7.47 8.03 0.11
CA THR A 61 -8.55 7.72 1.05
C THR A 61 -7.97 6.98 2.25
N TYR A 62 -8.29 7.45 3.45
CA TYR A 62 -7.81 6.90 4.71
C TYR A 62 -8.99 6.39 5.53
N GLU A 63 -8.72 5.48 6.45
CA GLU A 63 -9.66 5.22 7.53
C GLU A 63 -9.70 6.44 8.48
N HIS A 64 -10.90 6.91 8.81
CA HIS A 64 -11.11 8.07 9.70
C HIS A 64 -10.34 7.93 11.01
N GLN A 65 -10.47 6.79 11.71
CA GLN A 65 -9.75 6.59 12.96
C GLN A 65 -8.23 6.56 12.78
N ALA A 66 -7.74 5.98 11.68
CA ALA A 66 -6.31 5.88 11.42
C ALA A 66 -5.68 7.26 11.18
N ILE A 67 -6.33 8.10 10.36
CA ILE A 67 -5.80 9.43 10.06
C ILE A 67 -5.93 10.37 11.26
N VAL A 68 -7.03 10.28 12.02
CA VAL A 68 -7.19 11.03 13.26
C VAL A 68 -6.10 10.68 14.26
N HIS A 69 -5.79 9.40 14.45
CA HIS A 69 -4.73 8.95 15.34
C HIS A 69 -3.36 9.50 14.90
N VAL A 70 -3.02 9.40 13.61
CA VAL A 70 -1.76 9.94 13.06
C VAL A 70 -1.63 11.45 13.28
N VAL A 71 -2.71 12.20 13.08
CA VAL A 71 -2.70 13.65 13.26
C VAL A 71 -2.58 14.01 14.74
N GLN A 72 -3.28 13.29 15.62
CA GLN A 72 -3.24 13.51 17.08
C GLN A 72 -1.93 13.09 17.74
N ASP A 73 -1.24 12.06 17.21
CA ASP A 73 0.06 11.58 17.69
C ASP A 73 1.21 12.59 17.45
N GLY A 74 0.91 13.71 16.79
CA GLY A 74 1.83 14.85 16.65
C GLY A 74 2.60 14.86 15.34
N ALA A 75 2.40 13.87 14.47
CA ALA A 75 2.96 13.90 13.13
C ALA A 75 2.24 14.94 12.26
N GLY A 76 0.91 15.11 12.38
CA GLY A 76 0.11 16.06 11.56
C GLY A 76 0.25 15.84 10.04
N VAL A 77 0.88 14.74 9.64
CA VAL A 77 1.45 14.49 8.33
C VAL A 77 1.23 13.01 8.03
N CYS A 78 0.75 12.72 6.83
CA CYS A 78 0.54 11.34 6.41
C CYS A 78 1.89 10.61 6.31
N PRO A 79 2.06 9.44 6.96
CA PRO A 79 3.31 8.68 6.91
C PRO A 79 3.64 8.14 5.51
N VAL A 80 2.62 8.05 4.63
CA VAL A 80 2.74 7.49 3.29
C VAL A 80 3.21 8.54 2.29
N THR A 81 2.64 9.74 2.35
CA THR A 81 2.92 10.81 1.38
C THR A 81 3.86 11.88 1.92
N GLN A 82 4.14 11.86 3.23
CA GLN A 82 4.86 12.90 3.97
C GLN A 82 4.27 14.31 3.77
N ARG A 83 2.97 14.38 3.46
CA ARG A 83 2.23 15.63 3.31
C ARG A 83 1.35 15.87 4.51
N SER A 84 1.23 17.14 4.91
CA SER A 84 0.29 17.58 5.93
C SER A 84 -1.12 17.14 5.57
N VAL A 85 -1.87 16.64 6.56
CA VAL A 85 -3.27 16.27 6.35
C VAL A 85 -4.12 17.09 7.30
N ASP A 86 -5.01 17.91 6.74
CA ASP A 86 -5.99 18.63 7.52
C ASP A 86 -7.26 17.79 7.69
N LEU A 87 -7.57 17.42 8.95
CA LEU A 87 -8.76 16.64 9.28
C LEU A 87 -10.06 17.35 8.90
N HIS A 88 -10.09 18.68 8.89
CA HIS A 88 -11.29 19.46 8.53
C HIS A 88 -11.55 19.47 7.03
N LYS A 89 -10.53 19.17 6.21
CA LYS A 89 -10.63 19.11 4.75
C LYS A 89 -10.89 17.70 4.24
N LEU A 90 -10.98 16.72 5.14
CA LEU A 90 -11.32 15.35 4.80
C LEU A 90 -12.81 15.26 4.44
N VAL A 91 -13.10 14.58 3.33
CA VAL A 91 -14.45 14.36 2.84
C VAL A 91 -14.75 12.88 2.85
N LEU A 92 -15.88 12.47 3.42
CA LEU A 92 -16.30 11.07 3.41
C LEU A 92 -16.50 10.57 1.97
N ASN A 93 -15.77 9.52 1.59
CA ASN A 93 -15.92 8.85 0.32
C ASN A 93 -17.09 7.85 0.39
N THR A 94 -18.31 8.38 0.28
CA THR A 94 -19.55 7.59 0.36
C THR A 94 -19.59 6.47 -0.67
N LYS A 95 -19.08 6.72 -1.89
CA LYS A 95 -18.99 5.70 -2.94
C LYS A 95 -18.16 4.50 -2.47
N LEU A 96 -16.94 4.74 -1.99
CA LEU A 96 -16.08 3.66 -1.51
C LEU A 96 -16.67 2.97 -0.28
N GLN A 97 -17.31 3.73 0.61
CA GLN A 97 -17.98 3.18 1.79
C GLN A 97 -19.10 2.20 1.40
N HIS A 98 -19.93 2.55 0.41
CA HIS A 98 -20.97 1.66 -0.11
C HIS A 98 -20.38 0.39 -0.72
N GLU A 99 -19.30 0.51 -1.49
CA GLU A 99 -18.62 -0.64 -2.09
C GLU A 99 -18.04 -1.58 -1.03
N ILE A 100 -17.41 -1.03 0.00
CA ILE A 100 -16.85 -1.81 1.11
C ILE A 100 -17.96 -2.51 1.89
N ARG A 101 -19.06 -1.81 2.20
CA ARG A 101 -20.20 -2.41 2.89
C ARG A 101 -20.79 -3.56 2.10
N ALA A 102 -21.00 -3.37 0.79
CA ALA A 102 -21.49 -4.43 -0.08
C ALA A 102 -20.54 -5.64 -0.12
N PHE A 103 -19.23 -5.40 -0.08
CA PHE A 103 -18.23 -6.46 0.05
C PHE A 103 -18.37 -7.20 1.39
N GLN A 104 -18.44 -6.48 2.51
CA GLN A 104 -18.62 -7.08 3.85
C GLN A 104 -19.89 -7.92 3.96
N THR A 105 -21.01 -7.47 3.39
CA THR A 105 -22.27 -8.24 3.39
C THR A 105 -22.10 -9.58 2.68
N ARG A 106 -21.46 -9.59 1.49
CA ARG A 106 -21.20 -10.83 0.74
C ARG A 106 -20.24 -11.77 1.47
N GLN A 107 -19.36 -11.22 2.31
CA GLN A 107 -18.44 -12.00 3.12
C GLN A 107 -19.13 -12.66 4.33
N ALA A 108 -20.05 -11.94 4.98
CA ALA A 108 -20.80 -12.48 6.10
C ALA A 108 -21.71 -13.66 5.68
N GLU A 109 -22.21 -13.66 4.44
CA GLU A 109 -23.03 -14.76 3.91
C GLU A 109 -22.21 -16.02 3.61
N ASP A 110 -20.92 -15.88 3.28
CA ASP A 110 -20.02 -17.01 3.01
C ASP A 110 -19.53 -17.69 4.31
N ASP A 111 -19.28 -16.91 5.37
CA ASP A 111 -18.86 -17.40 6.70
C ASP A 111 -20.01 -18.09 7.47
N ALA A 112 -21.26 -17.67 7.22
CA ALA A 112 -22.45 -18.24 7.88
C ALA A 112 -22.82 -19.66 7.40
N VAL A 113 -22.19 -20.19 6.35
CA VAL A 113 -22.45 -21.55 5.82
C VAL A 113 -21.67 -22.64 6.56
N LEU A 114 -20.79 -22.28 7.49
CA LEU A 114 -19.99 -23.22 8.29
C LEU A 114 -20.44 -23.30 9.76
N ALA A 115 -21.74 -23.48 10.02
CA ALA A 115 -22.22 -23.90 11.33
C ALA A 115 -22.91 -25.28 11.21
N PRO A 116 -22.39 -26.34 11.89
CA PRO A 116 -22.95 -27.69 11.85
C PRO A 116 -24.29 -27.83 12.60
#